data_AF-A0A967WT36-F1
#
_entry.id   AF-A0A967WT36-F1
#
_cell.length_a   1.000
_cell.length_b   1.000
_cell.length_c   1.000
_cell.angle_alpha   90.00
_cell.angle_beta   90.00
_cell.angle_gamma   90.00
#
_symmetry.space_group_name_H-M   'P 1'
#
loop_
_entity.id
_entity.type
_entity.pdbx_description
1 polymer ?
#
loop_
_entity_poly.entity_id
_entity_poly.type
_entity_poly.pdbx_seq_one_letter_code
_entity_poly.pdbx_strand_id
1 'polypeptide(L)'
;MMGHYALTIFLSAFLLFQIQPLIGKYILPWFGGTPSVWSTSMLFFQTLLTAGYAYAHWLVGRLSVRRQGTVHLALLGVSLGLLLVLGLVWDSP
;
A
#
# COMPACT_ATOMS: atom_id res chain seq x y z
N MET A 1 -23.48 15.29 4.58
CA MET A 1 -23.02 13.91 4.91
C MET A 1 -22.00 13.35 3.92
N MET A 2 -22.01 13.72 2.63
CA MET A 2 -21.02 13.23 1.63
C MET A 2 -19.58 13.77 1.80
N GLY A 3 -19.40 14.97 2.37
CA GLY A 3 -18.07 15.60 2.48
C GLY A 3 -17.03 14.78 3.25
N HIS A 4 -17.45 14.11 4.34
CA HIS A 4 -16.56 13.26 5.14
C HIS A 4 -16.12 12.00 4.36
N TYR A 5 -17.01 11.40 3.58
CA TYR A 5 -16.67 10.24 2.73
C TYR A 5 -15.72 10.64 1.60
N ALA A 6 -15.99 11.77 0.93
CA ALA A 6 -15.10 12.29 -0.10
C ALA A 6 -13.71 12.61 0.47
N LEU A 7 -13.65 13.27 1.63
CA LEU A 7 -12.39 13.61 2.30
C LEU A 7 -11.60 12.36 2.71
N THR A 8 -12.27 11.35 3.27
CA THR A 8 -11.61 10.10 3.70
C THR A 8 -11.09 9.28 2.51
N ILE A 9 -11.88 9.17 1.43
CA ILE A 9 -11.44 8.49 0.21
C ILE A 9 -10.28 9.26 -0.44
N PHE A 10 -10.39 10.59 -0.55
CA PHE A 10 -9.33 11.45 -1.09
C PHE A 10 -8.04 11.31 -0.28
N LEU A 11 -8.13 11.44 1.05
CA LEU A 11 -6.97 11.33 1.93
C LEU A 11 -6.33 9.93 1.84
N SER A 12 -7.15 8.88 1.81
CA SER A 12 -6.65 7.50 1.66
C SER A 12 -5.92 7.31 0.34
N ALA A 13 -6.50 7.77 -0.77
CA ALA A 13 -5.87 7.68 -2.09
C ALA A 13 -4.59 8.52 -2.14
N PHE A 14 -4.63 9.77 -1.68
CA PHE A 14 -3.47 10.66 -1.63
C PHE A 14 -2.30 10.01 -0.85
N LEU A 15 -2.55 9.50 0.35
CA LEU A 15 -1.53 8.84 1.16
C LEU A 15 -0.97 7.58 0.47
N LEU A 16 -1.83 6.78 -0.16
CA LEU A 16 -1.40 5.57 -0.87
C LEU A 16 -0.52 5.93 -2.08
N PHE A 17 -0.92 6.88 -2.91
CA PHE A 17 -0.15 7.29 -4.09
C PHE A 17 1.17 7.98 -3.74
N GLN A 18 1.28 8.63 -2.58
CA GLN A 18 2.55 9.21 -2.10
C GLN A 18 3.63 8.16 -1.80
N ILE A 19 3.26 6.91 -1.56
CA ILE A 19 4.22 5.82 -1.32
C ILE A 19 5.06 5.56 -2.59
N GLN A 20 4.48 5.73 -3.78
CA GLN A 20 5.18 5.50 -5.05
C GLN A 20 6.43 6.38 -5.26
N PRO A 21 6.34 7.72 -5.21
CA PRO A 21 7.53 8.57 -5.34
C PRO A 21 8.48 8.42 -4.16
N LEU A 22 7.97 8.14 -2.95
CA LEU A 22 8.78 7.94 -1.76
C LEU A 22 9.68 6.71 -1.91
N ILE A 23 9.11 5.56 -2.27
CA ILE A 23 9.87 4.33 -2.56
C ILE A 23 10.81 4.56 -3.75
N GLY A 24 10.37 5.26 -4.79
CA GLY A 24 11.21 5.64 -5.93
C GLY A 24 12.50 6.38 -5.50
N LYS A 25 12.39 7.31 -4.54
CA LYS A 25 13.55 8.00 -3.96
C LYS A 25 14.43 7.06 -3.12
N TYR A 26 13.83 6.16 -2.34
CA TYR A 26 14.57 5.20 -1.52
C TYR A 26 15.37 4.19 -2.35
N ILE A 27 14.83 3.73 -3.47
CA ILE A 27 15.51 2.74 -4.33
C ILE A 27 16.58 3.37 -5.24
N LEU A 28 16.56 4.70 -5.38
CA LEU A 28 17.43 5.45 -6.29
C LEU A 28 18.93 5.21 -6.07
N PRO A 29 19.47 5.14 -4.83
CA PRO A 29 20.90 4.88 -4.61
C PRO A 29 21.35 3.49 -5.07
N TRP A 30 20.47 2.48 -4.99
CA TRP A 30 20.80 1.10 -5.38
C TRP A 30 20.67 0.86 -6.89
N PHE A 31 19.63 1.41 -7.52
CA PHE A 31 19.27 1.10 -8.92
C PHE A 31 19.50 2.26 -9.90
N GLY A 32 19.77 3.47 -9.41
CA GLY A 32 19.94 4.67 -10.23
C GLY A 32 18.63 5.19 -10.84
N GLY A 33 18.71 6.33 -11.53
CA GLY A 33 17.57 7.03 -12.14
C GLY A 33 17.21 6.56 -13.55
N THR A 34 17.41 5.28 -13.87
CA THR A 34 17.17 4.78 -15.23
C THR A 34 15.66 4.71 -15.54
N PRO A 35 15.23 4.94 -16.80
CA PRO A 35 13.82 4.85 -17.18
C PRO A 35 13.18 3.49 -16.87
N SER A 36 13.95 2.40 -16.89
CA SER A 36 13.48 1.06 -16.58
C SER A 36 13.04 0.91 -15.12
N VAL A 37 13.75 1.51 -14.17
CA VAL A 37 13.38 1.49 -12.73
C VAL A 37 12.04 2.19 -12.51
N TRP A 38 11.81 3.31 -13.19
CA TRP A 38 10.56 4.04 -13.14
C TRP A 38 9.39 3.19 -13.68
N SER A 39 9.54 2.61 -14.88
CA SER A 39 8.51 1.78 -15.50
C SER A 39 8.18 0.53 -14.67
N THR A 40 9.19 -0.16 -14.12
CA THR A 40 8.98 -1.30 -13.23
C THR A 40 8.25 -0.89 -11.94
N SER A 41 8.63 0.26 -11.37
CA SER A 41 7.95 0.80 -10.19
C SER A 41 6.47 1.09 -10.50
N MET A 42 6.18 1.80 -11.60
CA MET A 42 4.80 2.07 -12.01
C MET A 42 3.99 0.79 -12.23
N LEU A 43 4.55 -0.20 -12.93
CA LEU A 43 3.90 -1.48 -13.17
C LEU A 43 3.58 -2.19 -11.84
N PHE A 44 4.56 -2.26 -10.94
CA PHE A 44 4.40 -2.87 -9.62
C PHE A 44 3.25 -2.22 -8.83
N PHE A 45 3.23 -0.89 -8.73
CA PHE A 45 2.15 -0.16 -8.05
C PHE A 45 0.80 -0.41 -8.71
N GLN A 46 0.73 -0.37 -10.04
CA GLN A 46 -0.51 -0.57 -10.77
C GLN A 46 -1.05 -1.99 -10.60
N THR A 47 -0.18 -3.01 -10.63
CA THR A 47 -0.56 -4.41 -10.40
C THR A 47 -1.04 -4.63 -8.97
N LEU A 48 -0.35 -4.09 -7.96
CA LEU A 48 -0.75 -4.20 -6.56
C LEU A 48 -2.07 -3.48 -6.27
N LEU A 49 -2.28 -2.29 -6.84
CA LEU A 49 -3.55 -1.57 -6.74
C LEU A 49 -4.70 -2.41 -7.29
N THR A 50 -4.52 -2.98 -8.49
CA THR A 50 -5.53 -3.87 -9.10
C THR A 50 -5.78 -5.11 -8.24
N ALA A 51 -4.73 -5.74 -7.72
CA ALA A 51 -4.87 -6.88 -6.80
C ALA A 51 -5.61 -6.50 -5.51
N GLY A 52 -5.36 -5.30 -4.97
CA GLY A 52 -6.08 -4.76 -3.82
C GLY A 52 -7.57 -4.57 -4.09
N TYR A 53 -7.94 -4.06 -5.28
CA TYR A 53 -9.35 -3.98 -5.69
C TYR A 53 -9.99 -5.37 -5.86
N ALA A 54 -9.29 -6.32 -6.47
CA ALA A 54 -9.78 -7.70 -6.61
C ALA A 54 -10.00 -8.35 -5.23
N TYR A 55 -9.07 -8.15 -4.30
CA TYR A 55 -9.20 -8.57 -2.90
C TYR A 55 -10.43 -7.93 -2.24
N ALA A 56 -10.60 -6.61 -2.34
CA ALA A 56 -11.73 -5.91 -1.75
C ALA A 56 -13.08 -6.42 -2.32
N HIS A 57 -13.15 -6.60 -3.64
CA HIS A 57 -14.33 -7.13 -4.31
C HIS A 57 -14.67 -8.55 -3.84
N TRP A 58 -13.66 -9.42 -3.74
CA TRP A 58 -13.85 -10.79 -3.25
C TRP A 58 -14.28 -10.82 -1.77
N LEU A 59 -13.68 -9.97 -0.94
CA LEU A 59 -13.94 -9.92 0.50
C LEU A 59 -15.36 -9.42 0.80
N VAL A 60 -15.80 -8.36 0.12
CA VAL A 60 -17.14 -7.80 0.28
C VAL A 60 -18.23 -8.79 -0.15
N GLY A 61 -17.98 -9.57 -1.20
CA GLY A 61 -18.94 -10.55 -1.70
C GLY A 61 -19.09 -11.83 -0.85
N ARG A 62 -18.15 -12.14 0.05
CA ARG A 62 -18.11 -13.44 0.76
C ARG A 62 -18.05 -13.38 2.28
N LEU A 63 -17.67 -12.26 2.89
CA LEU A 63 -17.54 -12.15 4.34
C LEU A 63 -18.53 -11.14 4.93
N SER A 64 -19.02 -11.43 6.13
CA SER A 64 -19.81 -10.48 6.93
C SER A 64 -18.95 -9.31 7.40
N VAL A 65 -19.56 -8.12 7.57
CA VAL A 65 -18.89 -6.86 7.96
C VAL A 65 -17.96 -7.02 9.18
N ARG A 66 -18.37 -7.78 10.19
CA ARG A 66 -17.54 -8.07 11.37
C ARG A 66 -16.26 -8.82 11.02
N ARG A 67 -16.33 -9.83 10.16
CA ARG A 67 -15.16 -10.60 9.72
C ARG A 67 -14.26 -9.78 8.78
N GLN A 68 -14.84 -8.91 7.94
CA GLN A 68 -14.06 -7.97 7.14
C GLN A 68 -13.20 -7.06 8.03
N GLY A 69 -13.77 -6.55 9.12
CA GLY A 69 -13.05 -5.76 10.12
C GLY A 69 -11.89 -6.54 10.75
N THR A 70 -12.14 -7.78 11.20
CA THR A 70 -11.09 -8.64 11.78
C THR A 70 -9.95 -8.91 10.80
N VAL A 71 -10.27 -9.20 9.53
CA VAL A 71 -9.26 -9.45 8.50
C VAL A 71 -8.39 -8.21 8.26
N HIS A 72 -8.99 -7.02 8.15
CA HIS A 72 -8.24 -5.78 7.97
C HIS A 72 -7.40 -5.42 9.20
N LEU A 73 -7.94 -5.61 10.41
CA LEU A 73 -7.19 -5.38 11.66
C LEU A 73 -6.00 -6.35 11.79
N ALA A 74 -6.19 -7.61 11.42
CA ALA A 74 -5.11 -8.59 11.40
C ALA A 74 -4.03 -8.22 10.37
N LEU A 75 -4.43 -7.85 9.15
CA LEU A 75 -3.53 -7.34 8.11
C LEU A 75 -2.72 -6.13 8.60
N LEU A 76 -3.39 -5.18 9.26
CA LEU A 76 -2.75 -3.97 9.79
C LEU A 76 -1.76 -4.32 10.91
N GLY A 77 -2.10 -5.26 11.80
CA GLY A 77 -1.20 -5.78 12.82
C GLY A 77 0.04 -6.44 12.22
N VAL A 78 -0.12 -7.25 11.18
CA VAL A 78 0.99 -7.88 10.44
C VAL A 78 1.86 -6.82 9.77
N SER A 79 1.28 -5.82 9.11
CA SER A 79 2.03 -4.73 8.48
C SER A 79 2.84 -3.93 9.50
N LEU A 80 2.27 -3.59 10.67
CA LEU A 80 2.99 -2.89 11.73
C LEU A 80 4.14 -3.74 12.29
N GLY A 81 3.90 -5.03 12.52
CA GLY A 81 4.95 -5.97 12.95
C GLY A 81 6.09 -6.06 11.94
N LEU A 82 5.76 -6.19 10.65
CA LEU A 82 6.75 -6.23 9.58
C LEU A 82 7.56 -4.94 9.49
N LEU A 83 6.90 -3.78 9.57
CA LEU A 83 7.58 -2.47 9.58
C LEU A 83 8.51 -2.31 10.78
N LEU A 84 8.09 -2.75 11.97
CA LEU A 84 8.92 -2.70 13.17
C LEU A 84 10.15 -3.61 13.04
N VAL A 85 9.96 -4.83 12.54
CA VAL A 85 11.08 -5.75 12.30
C VAL A 85 12.05 -5.18 11.26
N LEU A 86 11.55 -4.68 10.12
CA LEU A 86 12.39 -4.04 9.11
C LEU A 86 13.12 -2.82 9.66
N GLY A 87 12.44 -1.96 10.43
CA GLY A 87 13.07 -0.78 11.02
C GLY A 87 14.15 -1.08 12.07
N LEU A 88 14.12 -2.26 12.70
CA LEU A 88 15.11 -2.68 13.69
C LEU A 88 16.26 -3.51 13.11
N VAL A 89 16.00 -4.27 12.04
CA VAL A 89 16.94 -5.25 11.46
C VAL A 89 17.63 -4.73 10.21
N TRP A 90 17.01 -3.80 9.47
CA TRP A 90 17.56 -3.32 8.22
C TRP A 90 18.63 -2.25 8.45
N ASP A 91 19.90 -2.67 8.48
CA ASP A 91 21.05 -1.78 8.35
C ASP A 91 21.10 -1.24 6.91
N SER A 92 20.41 -0.13 6.68
CA SER A 92 20.54 0.61 5.42
C SER A 92 21.99 1.09 5.26
N PRO A 93 22.67 0.82 4.13
CA PRO A 93 23.98 1.41 3.82
C PRO A 93 23.93 2.93 3.70
#